data_AF-A0A316A9M0-F1
#
_entry.id   AF-A0A316A9M0-F1
#
_cell.length_a   1.000
_cell.length_b   1.000
_cell.length_c   1.000
_cell.angle_alpha   90.00
_cell.angle_beta   90.00
_cell.angle_gamma   90.00
#
_symmetry.space_group_name_H-M   'P 1'
#
loop_
_entity.id
_entity.type
_entity.pdbx_description
1 polymer ?
#
loop_
_entity_poly.entity_id
_entity_poly.type
_entity_poly.pdbx_seq_one_letter_code
_entity_poly.pdbx_strand_id
1 'polypeptide(L)'
;MTGHGDGSGDIADSVDWNQTLEVCLDLARAANTGGLLTDATSIDAALTERGWSWGRRGGQWRGPCGLPGSGITELTPPSVEIILSHPDDAALFRVAEQIADRLEELLGAPESRGPVPGPHEQVDTDQQIAAVWQRPDLSVVVSFLPPDPSPSDTEPGEIPQGFLSFRLTRPDVTDSEEDAARACHLAQQGTVAERWHLTGQAVLPDDVITLLENDDDPRVAAAVRFGAERREALASRAR
;
A
#
# COMPACT_ATOMS: atom_id res chain seq x y z
N MET A 1 -9.04 51.90 2.62
CA MET A 1 -10.07 50.84 2.59
C MET A 1 -10.14 50.38 1.15
N THR A 2 -9.67 49.21 0.73
CA THR A 2 -9.60 47.89 1.37
C THR A 2 -8.38 47.14 0.82
N GLY A 3 -7.55 46.59 1.71
CA GLY A 3 -6.47 45.67 1.32
C GLY A 3 -7.04 44.29 1.04
N HIS A 4 -6.71 43.73 -0.11
CA HIS A 4 -6.92 42.30 -0.40
C HIS A 4 -5.74 41.56 0.20
N GLY A 5 -6.00 40.79 1.26
CA GLY A 5 -5.04 39.84 1.80
C GLY A 5 -4.95 38.66 0.85
N ASP A 6 -3.80 38.54 0.20
CA ASP A 6 -3.33 37.30 -0.41
C ASP A 6 -3.12 36.29 0.72
N GLY A 7 -4.16 35.52 0.98
CA GLY A 7 -4.19 34.45 1.99
C GLY A 7 -4.19 33.07 1.35
N SER A 8 -3.50 32.91 0.22
CA SER A 8 -3.18 31.58 -0.32
C SER A 8 -1.99 31.01 0.46
N GLY A 9 -2.20 30.75 1.75
CA GLY A 9 -1.23 30.01 2.55
C GLY A 9 -1.12 28.59 2.02
N ASP A 10 0.08 28.22 1.59
CA ASP A 10 0.50 26.87 1.22
C ASP A 10 0.08 25.83 2.27
N ILE A 11 -1.08 25.22 2.08
CA ILE A 11 -1.44 23.97 2.77
C ILE A 11 -0.69 22.80 2.12
N ALA A 12 -0.24 22.96 0.86
CA ALA A 12 0.50 21.97 0.09
C ALA A 12 1.96 21.77 0.55
N ASP A 13 2.57 22.71 1.29
CA ASP A 13 3.96 22.59 1.77
C ASP A 13 4.12 21.80 3.08
N SER A 14 3.02 21.31 3.67
CA SER A 14 3.05 20.75 5.03
C SER A 14 3.29 19.24 5.11
N VAL A 15 3.60 18.57 4.00
CA VAL A 15 3.95 17.15 4.04
C VAL A 15 5.30 16.98 4.74
N ASP A 16 5.28 16.32 5.89
CA ASP A 16 6.50 15.92 6.59
C ASP A 16 7.10 14.68 5.91
N TRP A 17 7.89 14.91 4.88
CA TRP A 17 8.59 13.85 4.16
C TRP A 17 9.57 13.07 5.05
N ASN A 18 10.06 13.65 6.13
CA ASN A 18 10.89 12.92 7.09
C ASN A 18 10.05 11.89 7.85
N GLN A 19 8.82 12.24 8.24
CA GLN A 19 7.90 11.29 8.86
C GLN A 19 7.61 10.11 7.93
N THR A 20 7.38 10.38 6.64
CA THR A 20 7.18 9.34 5.62
C THR A 20 8.39 8.40 5.53
N LEU A 21 9.59 8.97 5.42
CA LEU A 21 10.84 8.21 5.37
C LEU A 21 10.99 7.31 6.61
N GLU A 22 10.80 7.86 7.81
CA GLU A 22 10.95 7.11 9.06
C GLU A 22 9.94 5.96 9.16
N VAL A 23 8.70 6.14 8.70
CA VAL A 23 7.70 5.07 8.69
C VAL A 23 8.09 3.92 7.74
N CYS A 24 8.53 4.24 6.52
CA CYS A 24 9.01 3.21 5.58
C CYS A 24 10.20 2.43 6.16
N LEU A 25 11.17 3.13 6.75
CA LEU A 25 12.35 2.49 7.35
C LEU A 25 12.02 1.66 8.58
N ASP A 26 11.11 2.12 9.44
CA ASP A 26 10.70 1.37 10.61
C ASP A 26 9.95 0.08 10.22
N LEU A 27 9.10 0.13 9.20
CA LEU A 27 8.45 -1.08 8.66
C LEU A 27 9.46 -2.02 8.01
N ALA A 28 10.45 -1.51 7.27
CA ALA A 28 11.53 -2.33 6.73
C ALA A 28 12.32 -3.03 7.85
N ARG A 29 12.61 -2.34 8.96
CA ARG A 29 13.26 -2.93 10.14
C ARG A 29 12.39 -4.03 10.74
N ALA A 30 11.11 -3.77 10.96
CA ALA A 30 10.17 -4.74 11.54
C ALA A 30 9.99 -5.99 10.67
N ALA A 31 9.99 -5.82 9.34
CA ALA A 31 10.00 -6.94 8.39
C ALA A 31 11.31 -7.72 8.44
N ASN A 32 12.46 -7.02 8.43
CA ASN A 32 13.78 -7.63 8.47
C ASN A 32 14.07 -8.39 9.78
N THR A 33 13.44 -7.99 10.90
CA THR A 33 13.52 -8.75 12.17
C THR A 33 12.52 -9.91 12.25
N GLY A 34 11.72 -10.15 11.21
CA GLY A 34 10.79 -11.28 11.10
C GLY A 34 9.46 -11.12 11.84
N GLY A 35 9.14 -9.92 12.32
CA GLY A 35 7.91 -9.67 13.09
C GLY A 35 6.72 -9.29 12.20
N LEU A 36 6.94 -8.42 11.21
CA LEU A 36 5.85 -7.75 10.48
C LEU A 36 5.06 -8.68 9.55
N LEU A 37 5.75 -9.47 8.73
CA LEU A 37 5.13 -10.20 7.59
C LEU A 37 4.85 -11.68 7.90
N THR A 38 4.60 -12.02 9.17
CA THR A 38 4.35 -13.42 9.59
C THR A 38 2.92 -13.86 9.30
N ASP A 39 1.94 -13.04 9.68
CA ASP A 39 0.52 -13.28 9.48
C ASP A 39 -0.27 -11.95 9.56
N ALA A 40 -1.58 -12.00 9.31
CA ALA A 40 -2.44 -10.82 9.34
C ALA A 40 -2.45 -10.14 10.72
N THR A 41 -2.40 -10.93 11.80
CA THR A 41 -2.41 -10.43 13.18
C THR A 41 -1.12 -9.65 13.48
N SER A 42 0.00 -10.13 12.97
CA SER A 42 1.31 -9.48 13.11
C SER A 42 1.37 -8.17 12.31
N ILE A 43 0.83 -8.15 11.09
CA ILE A 43 0.68 -6.92 10.29
C ILE A 43 -0.21 -5.92 11.04
N ASP A 44 -1.37 -6.37 11.53
CA ASP A 44 -2.34 -5.54 12.25
C ASP A 44 -1.74 -4.89 13.50
N ALA A 45 -1.10 -5.69 14.35
CA ALA A 45 -0.47 -5.23 15.57
C ALA A 45 0.65 -4.22 15.26
N ALA A 46 1.51 -4.52 14.29
CA ALA A 46 2.62 -3.66 13.93
C ALA A 46 2.17 -2.32 13.34
N LEU A 47 1.17 -2.32 12.45
CA LEU A 47 0.63 -1.09 11.86
C LEU A 47 -0.12 -0.26 12.90
N THR A 48 -0.91 -0.90 13.77
CA THR A 48 -1.62 -0.20 14.86
C THR A 48 -0.66 0.45 15.85
N GLU A 49 0.42 -0.23 16.24
CA GLU A 49 1.48 0.32 17.10
C GLU A 49 2.12 1.58 16.48
N ARG A 50 2.20 1.63 15.15
CA ARG A 50 2.74 2.76 14.37
C ARG A 50 1.69 3.85 14.08
N GLY A 51 0.51 3.77 14.70
CA GLY A 51 -0.55 4.77 14.58
C GLY A 51 -1.34 4.66 13.27
N TRP A 52 -1.21 3.58 12.53
CA TRP A 52 -2.10 3.31 11.40
C TRP A 52 -3.47 2.85 11.90
N SER A 53 -4.49 3.08 11.10
CA SER A 53 -5.86 2.64 11.41
C SER A 53 -6.48 1.93 10.21
N TRP A 54 -7.43 1.03 10.48
CA TRP A 54 -8.15 0.34 9.41
C TRP A 54 -8.87 1.35 8.51
N GLY A 55 -8.70 1.14 7.22
CA GLY A 55 -9.49 1.75 6.16
C GLY A 55 -10.90 1.15 6.09
N ARG A 56 -11.67 1.64 5.12
CA ARG A 56 -13.03 1.13 4.87
C ARG A 56 -13.03 -0.18 4.10
N ARG A 57 -11.98 -0.43 3.31
CA ARG A 57 -11.81 -1.66 2.52
C ARG A 57 -10.87 -2.60 3.28
N GLY A 58 -11.14 -3.90 3.21
CA GLY A 58 -10.26 -4.91 3.78
C GLY A 58 -8.85 -4.81 3.21
N GLY A 59 -7.84 -4.95 4.07
CA GLY A 59 -6.43 -4.79 3.70
C GLY A 59 -5.99 -3.35 3.41
N GLN A 60 -6.89 -2.37 3.42
CA GLN A 60 -6.52 -0.96 3.24
C GLN A 60 -6.32 -0.28 4.59
N TRP A 61 -5.19 0.39 4.78
CA TRP A 61 -4.83 1.12 5.98
C TRP A 61 -4.76 2.61 5.71
N ARG A 62 -5.13 3.39 6.72
CA ARG A 62 -4.96 4.84 6.75
C ARG A 62 -3.72 5.17 7.56
N GLY A 63 -2.80 5.92 6.94
CA GLY A 63 -1.58 6.37 7.59
C GLY A 63 -1.87 7.21 8.85
N PRO A 64 -0.92 7.27 9.79
CA PRO A 64 -0.96 8.26 10.87
C PRO A 64 -1.14 9.68 10.31
N CYS A 65 -1.76 10.55 11.10
CA CYS A 65 -1.99 11.94 10.74
C CYS A 65 -0.69 12.59 10.21
N GLY A 66 -0.76 13.20 9.02
CA GLY A 66 0.37 13.87 8.37
C GLY A 66 0.97 13.13 7.17
N LEU A 67 0.71 11.82 7.01
CA LEU A 67 1.17 11.10 5.82
C LEU A 67 0.22 11.30 4.63
N PRO A 68 0.72 11.69 3.44
CA PRO A 68 -0.08 11.92 2.24
C PRO A 68 -0.41 10.61 1.50
N GLY A 69 -0.61 9.52 2.23
CA GLY A 69 -0.70 8.19 1.62
C GLY A 69 -1.60 7.21 2.34
N SER A 70 -1.78 6.08 1.68
CA SER A 70 -2.51 4.94 2.20
C SER A 70 -1.63 3.70 2.19
N GLY A 71 -1.92 2.78 3.10
CA GLY A 71 -1.29 1.48 3.16
C GLY A 71 -2.21 0.46 2.52
N ILE A 72 -1.65 -0.48 1.79
CA ILE A 72 -2.34 -1.66 1.28
C ILE A 72 -1.59 -2.86 1.82
N THR A 73 -2.33 -3.86 2.24
CA THR A 73 -1.78 -5.09 2.80
C THR A 73 -2.46 -6.27 2.14
N GLU A 74 -1.65 -7.23 1.70
CA GLU A 74 -2.13 -8.49 1.14
C GLU A 74 -1.67 -9.61 2.06
N LEU A 75 -2.50 -10.66 2.20
CA LEU A 75 -2.20 -11.76 3.13
C LEU A 75 -1.42 -12.90 2.49
N THR A 76 -1.45 -12.96 1.15
CA THR A 76 -0.77 -14.02 0.41
C THR A 76 -0.25 -13.43 -0.89
N PRO A 77 1.09 -13.41 -1.08
CA PRO A 77 2.07 -13.44 0.01
C PRO A 77 1.80 -12.33 1.04
N PRO A 78 2.14 -12.50 2.33
CA PRO A 78 2.06 -11.43 3.31
C PRO A 78 2.86 -10.23 2.82
N SER A 79 2.17 -9.11 2.59
CA SER A 79 2.75 -7.91 2.05
C SER A 79 2.20 -6.66 2.72
N VAL A 80 3.04 -5.63 2.77
CA VAL A 80 2.68 -4.28 3.16
C VAL A 80 3.21 -3.36 2.08
N GLU A 81 2.33 -2.61 1.44
CA GLU A 81 2.65 -1.58 0.46
C GLU A 81 2.18 -0.23 0.98
N ILE A 82 3.05 0.77 0.95
CA ILE A 82 2.69 2.15 1.18
C ILE A 82 2.64 2.85 -0.17
N ILE A 83 1.50 3.44 -0.49
CA ILE A 83 1.31 4.26 -1.67
C ILE A 83 1.14 5.71 -1.23
N LEU A 84 2.03 6.55 -1.73
CA LEU A 84 2.07 7.99 -1.46
C LEU A 84 1.77 8.73 -2.76
N SER A 85 0.89 9.72 -2.70
CA SER A 85 0.55 10.58 -3.84
C SER A 85 0.80 12.03 -3.46
N HIS A 86 1.40 12.79 -4.36
CA HIS A 86 1.69 14.20 -4.14
C HIS A 86 1.77 14.95 -5.47
N PRO A 87 1.30 16.21 -5.53
CA PRO A 87 1.37 17.00 -6.76
C PRO A 87 2.80 17.37 -7.19
N ASP A 88 3.76 17.40 -6.26
CA ASP A 88 5.19 17.57 -6.57
C ASP A 88 5.87 16.20 -6.77
N ASP A 89 5.93 15.77 -8.03
CA ASP A 89 6.61 14.56 -8.48
C ASP A 89 8.11 14.57 -8.10
N ALA A 90 8.76 15.74 -8.15
CA ALA A 90 10.18 15.85 -7.80
C ALA A 90 10.39 15.64 -6.29
N ALA A 91 9.41 16.00 -5.45
CA ALA A 91 9.45 15.68 -4.03
C ALA A 91 9.28 14.17 -3.78
N LEU A 92 8.29 13.53 -4.41
CA LEU A 92 8.10 12.07 -4.32
C LEU A 92 9.37 11.32 -4.74
N PHE A 93 9.98 11.77 -5.83
CA PHE A 93 11.19 11.21 -6.35
C PHE A 93 12.37 11.31 -5.37
N ARG A 94 12.64 12.51 -4.83
CA ARG A 94 13.69 12.70 -3.82
C ARG A 94 13.47 11.81 -2.59
N VAL A 95 12.23 11.62 -2.18
CA VAL A 95 11.89 10.75 -1.05
C VAL A 95 12.12 9.28 -1.39
N ALA A 96 11.79 8.84 -2.61
CA ALA A 96 12.09 7.49 -3.09
C ALA A 96 13.60 7.20 -3.05
N GLU A 97 14.42 8.15 -3.50
CA GLU A 97 15.88 8.03 -3.43
C GLU A 97 16.38 7.96 -1.98
N GLN A 98 15.88 8.82 -1.10
CA GLN A 98 16.26 8.81 0.31
C GLN A 98 15.85 7.50 1.01
N ILE A 99 14.67 6.96 0.71
CA ILE A 99 14.25 5.65 1.19
C ILE A 99 15.25 4.59 0.69
N ALA A 100 15.59 4.60 -0.60
CA ALA A 100 16.48 3.62 -1.18
C ALA A 100 17.89 3.66 -0.56
N ASP A 101 18.48 4.85 -0.40
CA ASP A 101 19.80 5.02 0.21
C ASP A 101 19.82 4.52 1.67
N ARG A 102 18.76 4.80 2.43
CA ARG A 102 18.64 4.35 3.83
C ARG A 102 18.36 2.85 3.95
N LEU A 103 17.65 2.27 2.99
CA LEU A 103 17.48 0.82 2.91
C LEU A 103 18.79 0.13 2.55
N GLU A 104 19.64 0.75 1.73
CA GLU A 104 20.97 0.21 1.43
C GLU A 104 21.85 0.13 2.69
N GLU A 105 21.79 1.14 3.57
CA GLU A 105 22.43 1.10 4.89
C GLU A 105 21.90 -0.03 5.78
N LEU A 106 20.60 -0.34 5.69
CA LEU A 106 19.92 -1.31 6.56
C LEU A 106 20.02 -2.76 6.05
N LEU A 107 19.87 -2.96 4.75
CA LEU A 107 19.69 -4.26 4.09
C LEU A 107 20.91 -4.67 3.25
N GLY A 108 21.87 -3.76 3.06
CA GLY A 108 22.98 -3.91 2.12
C GLY A 108 22.61 -3.47 0.71
N ALA A 109 23.54 -3.66 -0.23
CA ALA A 109 23.35 -3.27 -1.63
C ALA A 109 22.09 -3.91 -2.24
N PRO A 110 21.28 -3.16 -3.00
CA PRO A 110 20.15 -3.72 -3.72
C PRO A 110 20.62 -4.69 -4.82
N GLU A 111 19.79 -5.67 -5.16
CA GLU A 111 20.03 -6.56 -6.30
C GLU A 111 19.87 -5.82 -7.63
N SER A 112 18.89 -4.92 -7.69
CA SER A 112 18.64 -4.06 -8.84
C SER A 112 18.40 -2.64 -8.37
N ARG A 113 19.03 -1.68 -9.04
CA ARG A 113 18.80 -0.24 -8.86
C ARG A 113 18.55 0.32 -10.24
N GLY A 114 17.34 0.82 -10.49
CA GLY A 114 17.00 1.40 -11.78
C GLY A 114 17.72 2.74 -11.97
N PRO A 115 17.86 3.21 -13.23
CA PRO A 115 18.28 4.57 -13.46
C PRO A 115 17.27 5.51 -12.80
N VAL A 116 17.79 6.47 -12.05
CA VAL A 116 17.09 7.64 -11.53
C VAL A 116 16.86 8.56 -12.74
N PRO A 117 15.67 8.59 -13.39
CA PRO A 117 15.48 9.51 -14.49
C PRO A 117 15.39 10.92 -13.93
N GLY A 118 15.96 11.87 -14.68
CA GLY A 118 15.75 13.28 -14.36
C GLY A 118 14.25 13.65 -14.46
N PRO A 119 13.81 14.74 -13.81
CA PRO A 119 12.40 15.19 -13.79
C PRO A 119 11.79 15.50 -15.18
N HIS A 120 12.55 15.35 -16.26
CA HIS A 120 12.15 15.64 -17.64
C HIS A 120 12.48 14.51 -18.63
N GLU A 121 12.97 13.37 -18.14
CA GLU A 121 13.34 12.25 -19.01
C GLU A 121 12.12 11.33 -19.20
N GLN A 122 11.60 11.27 -20.42
CA GLN A 122 10.57 10.31 -20.80
C GLN A 122 11.21 8.91 -20.84
N VAL A 123 11.15 8.22 -19.71
CA VAL A 123 11.46 6.80 -19.63
C VAL A 123 10.18 6.01 -19.88
N ASP A 124 10.33 4.86 -20.54
CA ASP A 124 9.27 3.89 -20.76
C ASP A 124 8.46 3.70 -19.47
N THR A 125 7.16 3.99 -19.55
CA THR A 125 6.23 4.21 -18.41
C THR A 125 6.05 2.98 -17.54
N ASP A 126 6.50 1.81 -17.99
CA ASP A 126 6.09 0.57 -17.37
C ASP A 126 6.81 0.29 -16.04
N GLN A 127 8.04 0.76 -15.78
CA GLN A 127 8.74 0.47 -14.51
C GLN A 127 9.86 1.47 -14.17
N GLN A 128 9.55 2.60 -13.50
CA GLN A 128 10.59 3.37 -12.79
C GLN A 128 10.81 2.76 -11.39
N ILE A 129 11.53 1.64 -11.38
CA ILE A 129 11.99 0.98 -10.15
C ILE A 129 13.19 1.77 -9.61
N ALA A 130 13.05 2.37 -8.43
CA ALA A 130 14.17 3.03 -7.77
C ALA A 130 15.17 1.99 -7.25
N ALA A 131 14.70 0.97 -6.53
CA ALA A 131 15.55 -0.12 -6.02
C ALA A 131 14.76 -1.37 -5.63
N VAL A 132 15.43 -2.52 -5.70
CA VAL A 132 14.91 -3.84 -5.32
C VAL A 132 15.92 -4.60 -4.46
N TRP A 133 15.45 -5.10 -3.32
CA TRP A 133 16.16 -6.09 -2.50
C TRP A 133 15.38 -7.39 -2.55
N GLN A 134 16.02 -8.48 -2.98
CA GLN A 134 15.46 -9.82 -2.83
C GLN A 134 16.31 -10.65 -1.87
N ARG A 135 15.65 -11.21 -0.87
CA ARG A 135 16.19 -12.18 0.07
C ARG A 135 15.21 -13.34 0.20
N PRO A 136 15.65 -14.52 0.65
CA PRO A 136 14.77 -15.68 0.80
C PRO A 136 13.53 -15.43 1.66
N ASP A 137 13.65 -14.52 2.63
CA ASP A 137 12.65 -14.21 3.65
C ASP A 137 12.03 -12.81 3.51
N LEU A 138 12.52 -11.98 2.58
CA LEU A 138 12.08 -10.58 2.43
C LEU A 138 12.40 -10.05 1.02
N SER A 139 11.37 -9.52 0.38
CA SER A 139 11.45 -8.70 -0.82
C SER A 139 11.09 -7.25 -0.45
N VAL A 140 11.92 -6.28 -0.86
CA VAL A 140 11.64 -4.86 -0.72
C VAL A 140 11.72 -4.21 -2.09
N VAL A 141 10.68 -3.49 -2.49
CA VAL A 141 10.59 -2.76 -3.76
C VAL A 141 10.27 -1.31 -3.46
N VAL A 142 11.08 -0.40 -3.98
CA VAL A 142 10.80 1.03 -4.02
C VAL A 142 10.61 1.41 -5.49
N SER A 143 9.43 1.89 -5.84
CA SER A 143 9.13 2.35 -7.19
C SER A 143 8.45 3.71 -7.16
N PHE A 144 8.79 4.52 -8.15
CA PHE A 144 8.07 5.74 -8.45
C PHE A 144 7.32 5.50 -9.76
N LEU A 145 6.05 5.84 -9.79
CA LEU A 145 5.24 5.81 -11.00
C LEU A 145 4.90 7.26 -11.33
N PRO A 146 5.47 7.84 -12.40
CA PRO A 146 5.09 9.18 -12.82
C PRO A 146 3.60 9.21 -13.20
N PRO A 147 2.96 10.39 -13.19
CA PRO A 147 1.59 10.52 -13.66
C PRO A 147 1.44 9.99 -15.07
N ASP A 148 0.43 9.16 -15.32
CA ASP A 148 0.10 8.73 -16.68
C ASP A 148 -0.41 9.95 -17.46
N PRO A 149 0.29 10.40 -18.52
CA PRO A 149 -0.16 11.53 -19.32
C PRO A 149 -1.36 11.18 -20.21
N SER A 150 -1.81 9.91 -20.24
CA SER A 150 -2.92 9.48 -21.08
C SER A 150 -4.26 10.02 -20.56
N PRO A 151 -4.99 10.83 -21.35
CA PRO A 151 -6.20 11.52 -20.92
C PRO A 151 -7.45 10.61 -20.84
N SER A 152 -7.29 9.29 -20.99
CA SER A 152 -8.43 8.36 -21.13
C SER A 152 -9.13 8.02 -19.82
N ASP A 153 -8.44 8.10 -18.68
CA ASP A 153 -8.97 7.62 -17.39
C ASP A 153 -9.05 8.69 -16.29
N THR A 154 -8.60 9.93 -16.54
CA THR A 154 -8.66 11.03 -15.56
C THR A 154 -9.99 11.77 -15.69
N GLU A 155 -10.72 11.97 -14.57
CA GLU A 155 -11.94 12.78 -14.61
C GLU A 155 -11.62 14.21 -15.09
N PRO A 156 -12.50 14.85 -15.88
CA PRO A 156 -12.26 16.21 -16.36
C PRO A 156 -12.01 17.19 -15.21
N GLY A 157 -10.77 17.67 -15.07
CA GLY A 157 -10.36 18.61 -14.02
C GLY A 157 -9.47 18.01 -12.92
N GLU A 158 -9.23 16.71 -12.94
CA GLU A 158 -8.26 16.06 -12.06
C GLU A 158 -6.87 16.08 -12.71
N ILE A 159 -5.85 16.52 -11.95
CA ILE A 159 -4.46 16.58 -12.41
C ILE A 159 -3.88 15.18 -12.21
N PRO A 160 -3.37 14.50 -13.24
CA PRO A 160 -2.64 13.24 -13.09
C PRO A 160 -1.52 13.42 -12.06
N GLN A 161 -1.46 12.56 -11.04
CA GLN A 161 -0.42 12.62 -10.00
C GLN A 161 0.50 11.41 -10.11
N GLY A 162 1.79 11.61 -9.84
CA GLY A 162 2.71 10.51 -9.61
C GLY A 162 2.43 9.83 -8.27
N PHE A 163 2.87 8.58 -8.17
CA PHE A 163 2.78 7.78 -6.96
C PHE A 163 4.13 7.17 -6.60
N LEU A 164 4.50 7.24 -5.33
CA LEU A 164 5.59 6.45 -4.77
C LEU A 164 5.00 5.20 -4.12
N SER A 165 5.48 4.03 -4.53
CA SER A 165 5.20 2.75 -3.90
C SER A 165 6.43 2.24 -3.15
N PHE A 166 6.23 1.90 -1.88
CA PHE A 166 7.17 1.18 -1.04
C PHE A 166 6.52 -0.13 -0.62
N ARG A 167 7.00 -1.26 -1.14
CA ARG A 167 6.41 -2.59 -0.90
C ARG A 167 7.39 -3.50 -0.19
N LEU A 168 6.91 -4.14 0.86
CA LEU A 168 7.54 -5.23 1.60
C LEU A 168 6.72 -6.49 1.35
N THR A 169 7.37 -7.58 0.94
CA THR A 169 6.70 -8.85 0.65
C THR A 169 7.51 -10.01 1.21
N ARG A 170 6.84 -11.03 1.74
CA ARG A 170 7.48 -12.28 2.17
C ARG A 170 7.35 -13.35 1.07
N PRO A 171 8.39 -13.61 0.25
CA PRO A 171 8.25 -14.40 -0.97
C PRO A 171 8.18 -15.92 -0.73
N ASP A 172 8.47 -16.40 0.48
CA ASP A 172 8.42 -17.81 0.88
C ASP A 172 6.99 -18.33 1.08
N VAL A 173 5.97 -17.47 0.99
CA VAL A 173 4.55 -17.82 1.11
C VAL A 173 3.88 -17.71 -0.25
N THR A 174 3.58 -18.83 -0.91
CA THR A 174 2.92 -18.86 -2.22
C THR A 174 1.40 -19.06 -2.13
N ASP A 175 0.64 -18.39 -3.00
CA ASP A 175 -0.79 -18.67 -3.25
C ASP A 175 -0.99 -20.08 -3.81
N SER A 176 -1.98 -20.83 -3.32
CA SER A 176 -2.32 -22.17 -3.83
C SER A 176 -3.81 -22.48 -3.68
N GLU A 177 -4.31 -23.53 -4.35
CA GLU A 177 -5.72 -24.00 -4.26
C GLU A 177 -6.23 -24.25 -2.82
N GLU A 178 -5.34 -24.28 -1.82
CA GLU A 178 -5.66 -24.23 -0.39
C GLU A 178 -6.37 -22.94 0.05
N ASP A 179 -6.41 -21.91 -0.79
CA ASP A 179 -6.93 -20.58 -0.46
C ASP A 179 -8.44 -20.56 -0.20
N ALA A 180 -9.25 -21.39 -0.86
CA ALA A 180 -10.69 -21.44 -0.59
C ALA A 180 -10.99 -22.07 0.78
N ALA A 181 -10.36 -23.21 1.08
CA ALA A 181 -10.52 -23.87 2.38
C ALA A 181 -9.94 -23.00 3.51
N ARG A 182 -8.79 -22.35 3.26
CA ARG A 182 -8.19 -21.36 4.17
C ARG A 182 -9.11 -20.16 4.37
N ALA A 183 -9.70 -19.60 3.32
CA ALA A 183 -10.66 -18.51 3.40
C ALA A 183 -11.87 -18.90 4.24
N CYS A 184 -12.46 -20.08 4.03
CA CYS A 184 -13.55 -20.60 4.86
C CYS A 184 -13.13 -20.75 6.33
N HIS A 185 -11.94 -21.31 6.59
CA HIS A 185 -11.42 -21.46 7.94
C HIS A 185 -11.20 -20.11 8.63
N LEU A 186 -10.54 -19.15 7.96
CA LEU A 186 -10.31 -17.81 8.49
C LEU A 186 -11.61 -17.06 8.73
N ALA A 187 -12.58 -17.16 7.82
CA ALA A 187 -13.88 -16.53 8.00
C ALA A 187 -14.61 -17.07 9.24
N GLN A 188 -14.50 -18.38 9.52
CA GLN A 188 -15.18 -19.01 10.66
C GLN A 188 -14.43 -18.85 12.00
N GLN A 189 -13.10 -18.93 11.98
CA GLN A 189 -12.28 -19.11 13.19
C GLN A 189 -11.13 -18.12 13.31
N GLY A 190 -10.84 -17.35 12.25
CA GLY A 190 -9.80 -16.33 12.26
C GLY A 190 -10.12 -15.20 13.24
N THR A 191 -9.09 -14.46 13.63
CA THR A 191 -9.21 -13.22 14.36
C THR A 191 -9.96 -12.16 13.55
N VAL A 192 -10.41 -11.08 14.20
CA VAL A 192 -11.06 -9.95 13.50
C VAL A 192 -10.13 -9.36 12.43
N ALA A 193 -8.83 -9.25 12.71
CA ALA A 193 -7.84 -8.76 11.75
C ALA A 193 -7.79 -9.68 10.52
N GLU A 194 -7.62 -10.99 10.72
CA GLU A 194 -7.59 -11.96 9.61
C GLU A 194 -8.85 -11.90 8.75
N ARG A 195 -10.03 -11.85 9.40
CA ARG A 195 -11.31 -11.75 8.69
C ARG A 195 -11.46 -10.42 7.95
N TRP A 196 -11.02 -9.31 8.53
CA TRP A 196 -11.04 -7.99 7.88
C TRP A 196 -10.10 -7.94 6.68
N HIS A 197 -8.89 -8.49 6.79
CA HIS A 197 -7.96 -8.60 5.66
C HIS A 197 -8.50 -9.54 4.57
N LEU A 198 -9.15 -10.65 4.95
CA LEU A 198 -9.79 -11.58 4.01
C LEU A 198 -10.81 -10.85 3.11
N THR A 199 -11.56 -9.87 3.62
CA THR A 199 -12.51 -9.10 2.81
C THR A 199 -11.84 -8.27 1.69
N GLY A 200 -10.52 -8.07 1.76
CA GLY A 200 -9.72 -7.37 0.75
C GLY A 200 -9.35 -8.23 -0.46
N GLN A 201 -9.54 -9.56 -0.39
CA GLN A 201 -9.23 -10.46 -1.48
C GLN A 201 -10.13 -10.21 -2.70
N ALA A 202 -9.52 -10.28 -3.88
CA ALA A 202 -10.20 -10.07 -5.15
C ALA A 202 -11.22 -11.17 -5.47
N VAL A 203 -10.91 -12.41 -5.07
CA VAL A 203 -11.74 -13.59 -5.33
C VAL A 203 -12.01 -14.26 -3.99
N LEU A 204 -13.28 -14.40 -3.64
CA LEU A 204 -13.73 -15.11 -2.45
C LEU A 204 -14.91 -16.01 -2.84
N PRO A 205 -15.03 -17.21 -2.26
CA PRO A 205 -16.24 -18.02 -2.36
C PRO A 205 -17.49 -17.30 -1.83
N ASP A 206 -18.66 -17.54 -2.44
CA ASP A 206 -19.93 -16.88 -2.07
C ASP A 206 -20.36 -17.18 -0.63
N ASP A 207 -20.06 -18.39 -0.13
CA ASP A 207 -20.33 -18.79 1.25
C ASP A 207 -19.43 -18.04 2.24
N VAL A 208 -18.16 -17.80 1.89
CA VAL A 208 -17.24 -16.93 2.65
C VAL A 208 -17.74 -15.50 2.68
N ILE A 209 -18.16 -14.95 1.53
CA ILE A 209 -18.72 -13.59 1.47
C ILE A 209 -19.95 -13.49 2.38
N THR A 210 -20.90 -14.43 2.25
CA THR A 210 -22.12 -14.48 3.07
C THR A 210 -21.78 -14.55 4.55
N LEU A 211 -20.76 -15.32 4.93
CA LEU A 211 -20.34 -15.43 6.33
C LEU A 211 -19.77 -14.11 6.85
N LEU A 212 -18.89 -13.44 6.09
CA LEU A 212 -18.27 -12.17 6.48
C LEU A 212 -19.26 -10.99 6.47
N GLU A 213 -20.30 -11.01 5.63
CA GLU A 213 -21.37 -10.00 5.65
C GLU A 213 -22.19 -10.02 6.93
N ASN A 214 -22.24 -11.19 7.58
CA ASN A 214 -22.93 -11.44 8.84
C ASN A 214 -21.97 -11.54 10.04
N ASP A 215 -20.74 -11.05 9.91
CA ASP A 215 -19.75 -11.05 11.00
C ASP A 215 -20.24 -10.22 12.19
N ASP A 216 -19.96 -10.71 13.40
CA ASP A 216 -20.29 -10.02 14.65
C ASP A 216 -19.53 -8.68 14.79
N ASP A 217 -18.35 -8.56 14.16
CA ASP A 217 -17.61 -7.30 14.13
C ASP A 217 -18.09 -6.40 12.97
N PRO A 218 -18.66 -5.21 13.26
CA PRO A 218 -19.23 -4.34 12.24
C PRO A 218 -18.17 -3.81 11.25
N ARG A 219 -16.88 -3.83 11.61
CA ARG A 219 -15.80 -3.39 10.72
C ARG A 219 -15.57 -4.41 9.60
N VAL A 220 -15.66 -5.71 9.90
CA VAL A 220 -15.56 -6.78 8.90
C VAL A 220 -16.75 -6.69 7.96
N ALA A 221 -17.97 -6.67 8.49
CA ALA A 221 -19.19 -6.59 7.69
C ALA A 221 -19.22 -5.33 6.79
N ALA A 222 -18.76 -4.18 7.29
CA ALA A 222 -18.62 -2.97 6.48
C ALA A 222 -17.58 -3.14 5.36
N ALA A 223 -16.43 -3.73 5.66
CA ALA A 223 -15.35 -3.93 4.69
C ALA A 223 -15.75 -4.86 3.53
N VAL A 224 -16.55 -5.90 3.80
CA VAL A 224 -17.11 -6.77 2.75
C VAL A 224 -17.99 -5.97 1.78
N ARG A 225 -18.89 -5.13 2.31
CA ARG A 225 -19.81 -4.30 1.50
C ARG A 225 -19.05 -3.29 0.66
N PHE A 226 -18.05 -2.62 1.23
CA PHE A 226 -17.18 -1.70 0.48
C PHE A 226 -16.33 -2.39 -0.59
N GLY A 227 -16.02 -3.68 -0.42
CA GLY A 227 -15.26 -4.48 -1.39
C GLY A 227 -16.11 -5.04 -2.54
N ALA A 228 -17.44 -5.00 -2.45
CA ALA A 228 -18.33 -5.64 -3.42
C ALA A 228 -18.16 -5.07 -4.84
N GLU A 229 -18.08 -3.75 -4.98
CA GLU A 229 -17.89 -3.06 -6.27
C GLU A 229 -16.59 -3.49 -6.98
N ARG A 230 -15.49 -3.65 -6.21
CA ARG A 230 -14.20 -4.09 -6.75
C ARG A 230 -14.28 -5.53 -7.25
N ARG A 231 -14.93 -6.43 -6.49
CA ARG A 231 -15.11 -7.83 -6.90
C ARG A 231 -15.99 -7.93 -8.15
N GLU A 232 -17.05 -7.14 -8.24
CA GLU A 232 -17.92 -7.08 -9.42
C GLU A 232 -17.18 -6.56 -10.66
N ALA A 233 -16.39 -5.49 -10.52
CA ALA A 233 -15.57 -4.94 -11.60
C ALA A 233 -14.52 -5.92 -12.13
N LEU A 234 -13.94 -6.75 -11.26
CA LEU A 234 -12.99 -7.80 -11.67
C LEU A 234 -13.71 -8.97 -12.34
N ALA A 235 -14.86 -9.39 -11.81
CA ALA A 235 -15.68 -10.46 -12.38
C ALA A 235 -16.31 -10.11 -13.75
N SER A 236 -16.47 -8.82 -14.05
CA SER A 236 -16.92 -8.36 -15.37
C SER A 236 -15.78 -8.33 -16.40
N ARG A 237 -14.55 -8.03 -15.99
CA ARG A 237 -13.35 -8.06 -16.87
C ARG A 237 -12.89 -9.46 -17.27
N ALA A 238 -13.24 -10.48 -16.48
CA ALA A 238 -12.89 -11.87 -16.77
C ALA A 238 -13.86 -12.58 -17.75
N ARG A 239 -14.93 -11.88 -18.20
CA ARG A 239 -15.95 -12.38 -19.13
C ARG A 239 -15.74 -11.81 -20.53
#